data_AF-A0A143B832-F1
#
_entry.id   AF-A0A143B832-F1
#
_cell.length_a   1.000
_cell.length_b   1.000
_cell.length_c   1.000
_cell.angle_alpha   90.00
_cell.angle_beta   90.00
_cell.angle_gamma   90.00
#
_symmetry.space_group_name_H-M   'P 1'
#
loop_
_entity.id
_entity.type
_entity.pdbx_description
1 polymer ?
#
loop_
_entity_poly.entity_id
_entity_poly.type
_entity_poly.pdbx_seq_one_letter_code
_entity_poly.pdbx_strand_id
1 'polypeptide(L)'
;MLLIFLLIFALLALAIVQQIERRPAKAEPPYGNCPGCGGRAEVDWLICPRCKELLQCQCPGCGERLPVFHRFCTACGTSRKGSFGADPP
;
A
#
# COMPACT_ATOMS: atom_id res chain seq x y z
N MET A 1 -5.07 -36.02 32.68
CA MET A 1 -5.92 -34.81 32.57
C MET A 1 -5.08 -33.54 32.53
N LEU A 2 -4.29 -33.21 33.57
CA LEU A 2 -3.44 -32.01 33.59
C LEU A 2 -2.30 -32.03 32.54
N LEU A 3 -1.60 -33.16 32.38
CA LEU A 3 -0.57 -33.31 31.33
C LEU A 3 -1.12 -33.10 29.92
N ILE A 4 -2.31 -33.63 29.63
CA ILE A 4 -2.97 -33.50 28.33
C ILE A 4 -3.34 -32.04 28.08
N PHE A 5 -3.85 -31.34 29.09
CA PHE A 5 -4.18 -29.92 29.01
C PHE A 5 -2.95 -29.05 28.70
N LEU A 6 -1.82 -29.31 29.37
CA LEU A 6 -0.56 -28.58 29.12
C LEU A 6 0.00 -28.85 27.72
N LEU A 7 -0.08 -30.09 27.22
CA LEU A 7 0.33 -30.44 25.86
C LEU A 7 -0.53 -29.71 24.81
N ILE A 8 -1.86 -29.70 24.99
CA ILE A 8 -2.77 -28.99 24.08
C ILE A 8 -2.46 -27.49 24.10
N PHE A 9 -2.30 -26.89 25.28
CA PHE A 9 -1.98 -25.47 25.41
C PHE A 9 -0.64 -25.12 24.74
N ALA A 10 0.39 -25.95 24.91
CA ALA A 10 1.69 -25.77 24.26
C ALA A 10 1.60 -25.87 22.72
N LEU A 11 0.83 -26.83 22.20
CA LEU A 11 0.60 -26.96 20.75
C LEU A 11 -0.15 -25.75 20.17
N LEU A 12 -1.17 -25.25 20.87
CA LEU A 12 -1.90 -24.05 20.47
C LEU A 12 -0.98 -22.82 20.46
N ALA A 13 -0.18 -22.63 21.50
CA ALA A 13 0.77 -21.53 21.58
C ALA A 13 1.79 -21.57 20.43
N LEU A 14 2.33 -22.76 20.13
CA LEU A 14 3.24 -22.97 19.00
C LEU A 14 2.57 -22.65 17.66
N ALA A 15 1.34 -23.12 17.46
CA ALA A 15 0.57 -22.85 16.24
C ALA A 15 0.31 -21.34 16.05
N ILE A 16 0.02 -20.60 17.12
CA ILE A 16 -0.18 -19.14 17.06
C ILE A 16 1.11 -18.42 16.65
N VAL A 17 2.25 -18.77 17.25
CA VAL A 17 3.55 -18.16 16.90
C VAL A 17 3.89 -18.43 15.44
N GLN A 18 3.69 -19.67 14.97
CA GLN A 18 3.90 -20.02 13.56
C GLN A 18 2.99 -19.25 12.60
N GLN A 19 1.74 -18.99 12.98
CA GLN A 19 0.82 -18.19 12.16
C GLN A 19 1.29 -16.73 12.06
N ILE A 20 1.83 -16.16 13.13
CA ILE A 20 2.36 -14.78 13.12
C ILE A 20 3.60 -14.69 12.22
N GLU A 21 4.54 -15.62 12.37
CA GLU A 21 5.76 -15.66 11.54
C GLU A 21 5.45 -15.88 10.06
N ARG A 22 4.43 -16.71 9.76
CA ARG A 22 3.96 -16.95 8.39
C ARG A 22 3.05 -15.87 7.84
N ARG A 23 2.54 -14.96 8.67
CA ARG A 23 1.74 -13.83 8.19
C ARG A 23 2.74 -12.79 7.69
N PRO A 24 3.01 -12.69 6.37
CA PRO A 24 3.80 -11.57 5.89
C PRO A 24 3.13 -10.30 6.39
N ALA A 25 3.92 -9.37 6.92
CA ALA A 25 3.49 -8.00 7.12
C ALA A 25 3.20 -7.41 5.72
N LYS A 26 2.07 -7.80 5.13
CA LYS A 26 1.66 -7.43 3.78
C LYS A 26 1.03 -6.05 3.83
N ALA A 27 1.82 -5.08 4.26
CA ALA A 27 1.74 -3.75 3.71
C ALA A 27 2.79 -3.74 2.59
N GLU A 28 2.44 -4.26 1.42
CA GLU A 28 3.21 -3.91 0.21
C GLU A 28 3.20 -2.38 0.17
N PRO A 29 4.35 -1.70 0.32
CA PRO A 29 4.39 -0.28 0.05
C PRO A 29 3.93 -0.13 -1.39
N PRO A 30 2.91 0.69 -1.70
CA PRO A 30 2.36 0.73 -3.03
C PRO A 30 3.37 1.42 -3.98
N TYR A 31 4.42 0.73 -4.40
CA TYR A 31 5.27 1.21 -5.49
C TYR A 31 4.40 1.29 -6.74
N GLY A 32 4.27 2.50 -7.27
CA GLY A 32 3.55 2.77 -8.51
C GLY A 32 4.52 2.95 -9.67
N ASN A 33 4.00 2.90 -10.89
CA ASN A 33 4.75 3.42 -12.03
C ASN A 33 4.44 4.91 -12.18
N CYS A 34 5.47 5.70 -12.46
CA CYS A 34 5.31 7.11 -12.78
C CYS A 34 4.44 7.24 -14.05
N PRO A 35 3.34 8.01 -14.02
CA PRO A 35 2.46 8.17 -15.18
C PRO A 35 3.15 8.89 -16.36
N GLY A 36 4.18 9.69 -16.10
CA GLY A 36 4.89 10.44 -17.14
C GLY A 36 5.93 9.61 -17.89
N CYS A 37 6.75 8.80 -17.20
CA CYS A 37 7.86 8.06 -17.82
C CYS A 37 7.80 6.53 -17.67
N GLY A 38 6.81 5.99 -16.95
CA GLY A 38 6.70 4.56 -16.66
C GLY A 38 7.76 4.00 -15.71
N GLY A 39 8.68 4.84 -15.20
CA GLY A 39 9.69 4.42 -14.22
C GLY A 39 9.08 4.05 -12.87
N ARG A 40 9.78 3.24 -12.07
CA ARG A 40 9.35 2.94 -10.68
C ARG A 40 9.30 4.23 -9.87
N ALA A 41 8.20 4.41 -9.14
CA ALA A 41 7.95 5.54 -8.27
C ALA A 41 7.59 5.02 -6.86
N GLU A 42 8.37 5.43 -5.88
CA GLU A 42 8.05 5.21 -4.47
C GLU A 42 6.89 6.10 -4.01
N VAL A 43 6.19 5.65 -2.97
CA VAL A 43 5.02 6.30 -2.34
C VAL A 43 5.34 7.66 -1.78
N ASP A 44 6.52 7.80 -1.19
CA ASP A 44 6.94 9.00 -0.48
C ASP A 44 7.55 10.05 -1.42
N TRP A 45 7.69 9.74 -2.72
CA TRP A 45 8.24 10.69 -3.68
C TRP A 45 7.22 11.76 -4.02
N LEU A 46 7.64 13.02 -3.89
CA LEU A 46 6.84 14.16 -4.32
C LEU A 46 6.91 14.34 -5.85
N ILE A 47 8.08 14.08 -6.44
CA ILE A 47 8.43 14.34 -7.83
C ILE A 47 9.26 13.17 -8.37
N CYS A 48 9.02 12.76 -9.62
CA CYS A 48 9.82 11.71 -10.28
C CYS A 48 11.23 12.22 -10.63
N PRO A 49 12.32 11.53 -10.22
CA PRO A 49 13.68 11.95 -10.55
C PRO A 49 14.03 11.84 -12.04
N ARG A 50 13.27 11.05 -12.82
CA ARG A 50 13.52 10.85 -14.25
C ARG A 50 12.84 11.88 -15.15
N CYS A 51 11.55 12.13 -14.94
CA CYS A 51 10.76 13.05 -15.78
C CYS A 51 10.26 14.30 -15.07
N LYS A 52 10.53 14.46 -13.76
CA LYS A 52 10.08 15.60 -12.94
C LYS A 52 8.55 15.73 -12.80
N GLU A 53 7.81 14.69 -13.14
CA GLU A 53 6.35 14.61 -12.94
C GLU A 53 6.00 14.61 -11.45
N LEU A 54 4.91 15.27 -11.06
CA LEU A 54 4.43 15.23 -9.68
C LEU A 54 3.84 13.85 -9.36
N LEU A 55 4.29 13.26 -8.25
CA LEU A 55 3.90 11.93 -7.81
C LEU A 55 2.96 11.93 -6.60
N GLN A 56 2.69 13.10 -6.01
CA GLN A 56 1.71 13.28 -4.95
C GLN A 56 0.67 14.34 -5.33
N CYS A 57 -0.57 14.10 -4.93
CA CYS A 57 -1.69 15.00 -5.14
C CYS A 57 -2.55 15.08 -3.88
N GLN A 58 -3.31 16.17 -3.75
CA GLN A 58 -4.24 16.35 -2.66
C GLN A 58 -5.62 15.82 -3.06
N CYS A 59 -6.27 15.04 -2.20
CA CYS A 59 -7.59 14.51 -2.48
C CYS A 59 -8.62 15.66 -2.53
N PRO A 60 -9.44 15.77 -3.60
CA PRO A 60 -10.47 16.81 -3.68
C PRO A 60 -11.64 16.58 -2.70
N GLY A 61 -11.77 15.38 -2.14
CA GLY A 61 -12.82 15.04 -1.19
C GLY A 61 -12.47 15.40 0.26
N CYS A 62 -11.29 15.00 0.73
CA CYS A 62 -10.87 15.17 2.13
C CYS A 62 -9.64 16.05 2.35
N GLY A 63 -8.92 16.46 1.29
CA GLY A 63 -7.69 17.25 1.42
C GLY A 63 -6.45 16.44 1.81
N GLU A 64 -6.55 15.11 1.99
CA GLU A 64 -5.43 14.25 2.36
C GLU A 64 -4.42 14.11 1.20
N ARG A 65 -3.13 13.99 1.52
CA ARG A 65 -2.11 13.73 0.49
C ARG A 65 -2.13 12.26 0.10
N LEU A 66 -2.13 12.00 -1.20
CA LEU A 66 -2.17 10.66 -1.75
C LEU A 66 -1.24 10.55 -2.97
N PRO A 67 -0.56 9.43 -3.16
CA PRO A 67 0.27 9.21 -4.33
C PRO A 67 -0.55 9.14 -5.62
N VAL A 68 0.02 9.59 -6.74
CA VAL A 68 -0.72 9.73 -7.99
C VAL A 68 -1.16 8.41 -8.62
N PHE A 69 -0.59 7.29 -8.21
CA PHE A 69 -0.93 5.96 -8.71
C PHE A 69 -2.15 5.33 -8.01
N HIS A 70 -2.64 5.91 -6.90
CA HIS A 70 -3.86 5.42 -6.24
C HIS A 70 -5.15 5.86 -6.97
N ARG A 71 -5.93 4.92 -7.50
CA ARG A 71 -7.20 5.23 -8.17
C ARG A 71 -8.27 5.84 -7.23
N PHE A 72 -8.18 5.53 -5.94
CA PHE A 72 -9.13 5.96 -4.93
C PHE A 72 -8.39 6.43 -3.68
N CYS A 73 -8.95 7.42 -2.99
CA CYS A 73 -8.45 7.85 -1.69
C CYS A 73 -8.71 6.77 -0.63
N THR A 74 -7.66 6.36 0.08
CA THR A 74 -7.74 5.39 1.18
C THR A 74 -8.42 5.95 2.43
N ALA A 75 -8.46 7.28 2.58
CA ALA A 75 -9.08 7.95 3.73
C ALA A 75 -10.59 8.16 3.55
N CYS A 76 -11.03 8.64 2.39
CA CYS A 76 -12.43 9.03 2.16
C CYS A 76 -13.15 8.26 1.04
N GLY A 77 -12.45 7.38 0.31
CA GLY A 77 -13.04 6.61 -0.79
C GLY A 77 -13.33 7.41 -2.06
N THR A 78 -13.05 8.72 -2.08
CA THR A 78 -13.26 9.55 -3.28
C THR A 78 -12.42 9.03 -4.44
N SER A 79 -13.10 8.70 -5.54
CA SER A 79 -12.44 8.32 -6.79
C SER A 79 -11.79 9.54 -7.41
N ARG A 80 -10.56 9.37 -7.90
CA ARG A 80 -9.90 10.44 -8.62
C ARG A 80 -10.44 10.47 -10.05
N LYS A 81 -11.11 11.56 -10.43
CA LYS A 81 -11.39 11.84 -11.84
C LYS A 81 -10.04 12.01 -12.54
N GLY A 82 -9.70 11.07 -13.41
CA GLY A 82 -8.39 10.99 -14.04
C GLY A 82 -8.12 12.18 -14.95
N SER A 83 -7.02 12.88 -14.69
CA SER A 83 -6.40 13.81 -15.65
C SER A 83 -4.90 13.95 -15.35
N PHE A 84 -4.22 12.85 -15.09
CA PHE A 84 -2.75 12.81 -15.08
C PHE A 84 -2.29 11.50 -15.72
N GLY A 85 -2.05 11.52 -17.04
CA GLY A 85 -1.30 10.46 -17.74
C GLY A 85 -1.99 9.65 -18.84
N ALA A 86 -3.11 10.10 -19.42
CA ALA A 86 -3.59 9.66 -20.73
C ALA A 86 -3.98 10.96 -21.47
N ASP A 87 -3.29 11.38 -22.52
CA ASP A 87 -3.16 10.67 -23.79
C ASP A 87 -1.71 10.62 -24.33
N PRO A 88 -1.18 9.46 -24.76
CA PRO A 88 -0.20 9.42 -25.84
C PRO A 88 -0.92 9.65 -27.20
N PRO A 89 -0.30 10.33 -28.19
CA PRO A 89 -0.85 10.47 -29.53
C PRO A 89 -0.98 9.13 -30.28
#